data_AF-A0A0A6YWF8-F1
#
_entry.id   AF-A0A0A6YWF8-F1
#
_cell.length_a   1.000
_cell.length_b   1.000
_cell.length_c   1.000
_cell.angle_alpha   90.00
_cell.angle_beta   90.00
_cell.angle_gamma   90.00
#
_symmetry.space_group_name_H-M   'P 1'
#
loop_
_entity.id
_entity.type
_entity.pdbx_description
1 polymer ?
#
loop_
_entity_poly.entity_id
_entity_poly.type
_entity_poly.pdbx_seq_one_letter_code
_entity_poly.pdbx_strand_id
1 'polypeptide(L)'
;MLLLDAWTHIPHSVLLLILLLGLKDVTKRNNLDFSIRISNVTPADSGTYYCVKFQRGSSESDREIQSGGGTELSVLAKPSSPMVSGPAARAVPKQTVTFTCRSHGFFPRNLTLKWFKNGNEISHLETSVEPEETSVSYRVSSTVQVVLEPRDVRSQIICEVDHVTLDRAPLRGIAHISEFIQ
;
A
#
# COMPACT_ATOMS: atom_id res chain seq x y z
N MET A 1 -28.40 15.61 -18.53
CA MET A 1 -27.55 16.50 -19.33
C MET A 1 -27.68 17.90 -18.78
N LEU A 2 -26.82 18.28 -17.85
CA LEU A 2 -26.60 19.67 -17.46
C LEU A 2 -25.11 19.88 -17.23
N LEU A 3 -24.68 21.05 -17.69
CA LEU A 3 -23.33 21.40 -18.11
C LEU A 3 -22.29 21.30 -16.98
N LEU A 4 -21.16 20.67 -17.31
CA LEU A 4 -19.87 21.07 -16.77
C LEU A 4 -19.62 22.48 -17.29
N ASP A 5 -19.45 23.46 -16.42
CA ASP A 5 -18.47 24.53 -16.61
C ASP A 5 -18.29 25.31 -15.30
N ALA A 6 -17.02 25.62 -15.03
CA ALA A 6 -16.44 26.31 -13.89
C ALA A 6 -16.05 25.44 -12.68
N TRP A 7 -14.96 25.86 -12.03
CA TRP A 7 -14.26 25.31 -10.85
C TRP A 7 -13.05 24.40 -11.16
N THR A 8 -11.98 25.07 -11.56
CA THR A 8 -10.63 24.56 -11.86
C THR A 8 -9.77 24.21 -10.64
N HIS A 9 -10.30 24.08 -9.42
CA HIS A 9 -9.54 23.51 -8.30
C HIS A 9 -10.49 22.95 -7.25
N ILE A 10 -10.77 21.66 -7.35
CA ILE A 10 -11.55 20.92 -6.34
C ILE A 10 -10.59 19.91 -5.69
N PRO A 11 -10.39 19.96 -4.35
CA PRO A 11 -9.59 18.95 -3.66
C PRO A 11 -10.26 17.57 -3.80
N HIS A 12 -9.45 16.52 -3.97
CA HIS A 12 -9.90 15.14 -4.25
C HIS A 12 -11.01 14.61 -3.32
N SER A 13 -11.20 15.21 -2.15
CA SER A 13 -12.25 14.90 -1.16
C SER A 13 -13.69 15.19 -1.63
N VAL A 14 -13.90 16.05 -2.64
CA VAL A 14 -15.26 16.45 -3.09
C VAL A 14 -15.75 15.61 -4.27
N LEU A 15 -14.88 14.79 -4.88
CA LEU A 15 -15.29 13.84 -5.92
C LEU A 15 -16.30 12.79 -5.39
N LEU A 16 -16.39 12.63 -4.06
CA LEU A 16 -17.25 11.68 -3.37
C LEU A 16 -18.75 11.92 -3.62
N LEU A 17 -19.16 13.10 -4.06
CA LEU A 17 -20.58 13.36 -4.36
C LEU A 17 -21.05 12.87 -5.74
N ILE A 18 -20.16 12.38 -6.62
CA ILE A 18 -20.53 12.00 -8.01
C ILE A 18 -20.50 10.47 -8.25
N LEU A 19 -20.25 9.62 -7.24
CA LEU A 19 -20.38 8.17 -7.38
C LEU A 19 -21.84 7.69 -7.18
N LEU A 20 -22.71 8.20 -8.06
CA LEU A 20 -24.09 7.79 -8.30
C LEU A 20 -24.17 6.40 -8.96
N LEU A 21 -23.79 5.32 -8.28
CA LEU A 21 -23.95 3.95 -8.84
C LEU A 21 -24.69 2.95 -7.93
N GLY A 22 -25.33 3.41 -6.84
CA GLY A 22 -25.98 2.48 -5.90
C GLY A 22 -27.39 2.83 -5.42
N LEU A 23 -27.96 3.98 -5.78
CA LEU A 23 -29.27 4.36 -5.26
C LEU A 23 -30.35 3.47 -5.88
N LYS A 24 -30.91 2.54 -5.09
CA LYS A 24 -32.20 1.91 -5.38
C LYS A 24 -33.26 3.00 -5.41
N ASP A 25 -34.10 2.93 -6.44
CA ASP A 25 -35.16 3.87 -6.79
C ASP A 25 -35.61 4.80 -5.64
N VAL A 26 -35.07 6.01 -5.66
CA VAL A 26 -35.32 7.07 -4.66
C VAL A 26 -36.78 7.55 -4.72
N THR A 27 -37.55 7.16 -5.74
CA THR A 27 -38.97 7.54 -5.88
C THR A 27 -39.92 6.67 -5.03
N LYS A 28 -39.43 5.55 -4.48
CA LYS A 28 -40.23 4.68 -3.61
C LYS A 28 -40.31 5.26 -2.20
N ARG A 29 -41.50 5.77 -1.83
CA ARG A 29 -41.81 6.46 -0.56
C ARG A 29 -41.36 5.73 0.73
N ASN A 30 -41.13 4.41 0.68
CA ASN A 30 -40.74 3.58 1.84
C ASN A 30 -39.35 2.93 1.69
N ASN A 31 -38.50 3.42 0.78
CA ASN A 31 -37.13 2.92 0.72
C ASN A 31 -36.33 3.48 1.91
N LEU A 32 -35.87 2.58 2.79
CA LEU A 32 -34.99 2.90 3.93
C LEU A 32 -33.54 2.43 3.69
N ASP A 33 -33.28 1.78 2.55
CA ASP A 33 -31.98 1.27 2.18
C ASP A 33 -31.25 2.30 1.29
N PHE A 34 -30.38 3.08 1.93
CA PHE A 34 -29.50 4.07 1.31
C PHE A 34 -28.04 3.62 1.44
N SER A 35 -27.71 2.46 0.87
CA SER A 35 -26.35 1.91 0.90
C SER A 35 -25.43 2.56 -0.14
N ILE A 36 -24.18 2.84 0.25
CA ILE A 36 -23.09 3.18 -0.68
C ILE A 36 -22.30 1.90 -0.95
N ARG A 37 -22.03 1.59 -2.21
CA ARG A 37 -21.19 0.45 -2.61
C ARG A 37 -19.95 0.97 -3.33
N ILE A 38 -18.80 0.82 -2.68
CA ILE A 38 -17.50 1.13 -3.27
C ILE A 38 -16.97 -0.16 -3.91
N SER A 39 -16.68 -0.11 -5.20
CA SER A 39 -16.11 -1.23 -5.96
C SER A 39 -14.70 -0.86 -6.38
N ASN A 40 -13.81 -1.84 -6.54
CA ASN A 40 -12.39 -1.62 -6.86
C ASN A 40 -11.68 -0.71 -5.84
N VAL A 41 -11.83 -1.05 -4.55
CA VAL A 41 -11.27 -0.28 -3.43
C VAL A 41 -9.76 -0.10 -3.59
N THR A 42 -9.31 1.13 -3.45
CA THR A 42 -7.92 1.56 -3.45
C THR A 42 -7.56 2.17 -2.09
N PRO A 43 -6.26 2.30 -1.74
CA PRO A 43 -5.88 2.97 -0.49
C PRO A 43 -6.43 4.41 -0.36
N ALA A 44 -6.70 5.08 -1.48
CA ALA A 44 -7.27 6.43 -1.52
C ALA A 44 -8.72 6.50 -1.01
N ASP A 45 -9.43 5.37 -0.95
CA ASP A 45 -10.81 5.30 -0.44
C ASP A 45 -10.86 5.29 1.10
N SER A 46 -9.71 5.20 1.77
CA SER A 46 -9.65 5.25 3.24
C SER A 46 -10.16 6.58 3.77
N GLY A 47 -11.04 6.53 4.76
CA GLY A 47 -11.61 7.73 5.38
C GLY A 47 -12.95 7.49 6.04
N THR A 48 -13.56 8.55 6.57
CA THR A 48 -14.87 8.46 7.23
C THR A 48 -15.99 8.84 6.28
N TYR A 49 -16.95 7.94 6.11
CA TYR A 49 -18.13 8.10 5.26
C TYR A 49 -19.35 8.44 6.10
N TYR A 50 -20.14 9.41 5.66
CA TYR A 50 -21.31 9.89 6.38
C TYR A 50 -22.57 9.73 5.54
N CYS A 51 -23.65 9.28 6.16
CA CYS A 51 -24.99 9.37 5.58
C CYS A 51 -25.58 10.74 5.91
N VAL A 52 -25.84 11.56 4.90
CA VAL A 52 -26.30 12.94 5.08
C VAL A 52 -27.69 13.13 4.47
N LYS A 53 -28.62 13.68 5.24
CA LYS A 53 -29.99 14.01 4.81
C LYS A 53 -30.09 15.49 4.50
N PHE A 54 -30.43 15.82 3.26
CA PHE A 54 -30.64 17.20 2.80
C PHE A 54 -32.12 17.53 2.63
N GLN A 55 -32.48 18.79 2.89
CA GLN A 55 -33.74 19.41 2.49
C GLN A 55 -33.50 20.20 1.21
N ARG A 56 -34.30 19.92 0.17
CA ARG A 56 -34.26 20.68 -1.07
C ARG A 56 -34.80 22.10 -0.83
N GLY A 57 -33.97 23.11 -1.09
CA GLY A 57 -34.35 24.53 -1.03
C GLY A 57 -35.12 24.99 -2.28
N SER A 58 -36.04 25.94 -2.14
CA SER A 58 -36.85 26.47 -3.24
C SER A 58 -36.14 27.51 -4.12
N SER A 59 -34.99 28.04 -3.68
CA SER A 59 -34.28 29.10 -4.42
C SER A 59 -32.78 29.22 -4.15
N GLU A 60 -32.26 28.68 -3.04
CA GLU A 60 -30.83 28.65 -2.72
C GLU A 60 -30.51 27.35 -1.99
N SER A 61 -29.38 26.73 -2.37
CA SER A 61 -28.71 25.51 -1.88
C SER A 61 -29.48 24.48 -1.02
N ASP A 62 -29.24 23.20 -1.30
CA ASP A 62 -29.71 22.11 -0.44
C ASP A 62 -29.17 22.30 0.99
N ARG A 63 -30.07 22.24 1.99
CA ARG A 63 -29.71 22.42 3.41
C ARG A 63 -29.54 21.07 4.08
N GLU A 64 -28.39 20.82 4.69
CA GLU A 64 -28.19 19.64 5.51
C GLU A 64 -29.12 19.69 6.73
N ILE A 65 -29.89 18.63 6.97
CA ILE A 65 -30.81 18.47 8.10
C ILE A 65 -30.17 17.62 9.19
N GLN A 66 -29.50 16.54 8.78
CA GLN A 66 -28.99 15.54 9.70
C GLN A 66 -27.86 14.73 9.05
N SER A 67 -26.84 14.44 9.84
CA SER A 67 -25.77 13.49 9.51
C SER A 67 -25.80 12.29 10.44
N GLY A 68 -25.49 11.12 9.89
CA GLY A 68 -25.24 9.90 10.68
C GLY A 68 -23.93 9.98 11.47
N GLY A 69 -23.69 8.99 12.33
CA GLY A 69 -22.49 8.94 13.19
C GLY A 69 -21.15 8.72 12.46
N GLY A 70 -21.18 8.51 11.14
CA GLY A 70 -20.00 8.20 10.34
C GLY A 70 -19.60 6.73 10.37
N THR A 71 -18.86 6.29 9.36
CA THR A 71 -18.26 4.95 9.26
C THR A 71 -16.85 5.09 8.75
N GLU A 72 -15.86 4.68 9.54
CA GLU A 72 -14.46 4.68 9.13
C GLU A 72 -14.17 3.48 8.24
N LEU A 73 -13.70 3.73 7.01
CA LEU A 73 -13.18 2.74 6.09
C LEU A 73 -11.66 2.75 6.17
N SER A 74 -11.08 1.64 6.64
CA SER A 74 -9.63 1.41 6.58
C SER A 74 -9.33 0.45 5.44
N VAL A 75 -8.47 0.87 4.51
CA VAL A 75 -7.99 0.02 3.42
C VAL A 75 -6.58 -0.45 3.74
N LEU A 76 -6.31 -1.72 3.44
CA LEU A 76 -4.99 -2.31 3.57
C LEU A 76 -4.59 -2.94 2.24
N ALA A 77 -3.32 -2.79 1.85
CA ALA A 77 -2.77 -3.41 0.66
C ALA A 77 -1.55 -4.26 1.04
N LYS A 78 -1.54 -5.50 0.58
CA LYS A 78 -0.47 -6.46 0.87
C LYS A 78 0.76 -6.15 0.01
N PRO A 79 1.98 -6.18 0.57
CA PRO A 79 3.20 -6.02 -0.21
C PRO A 79 3.38 -7.13 -1.25
N SER A 80 4.03 -6.77 -2.35
CA SER A 80 4.56 -7.74 -3.32
C SER A 80 5.58 -8.68 -2.67
N SER A 81 5.79 -9.86 -3.27
CA SER A 81 6.88 -10.74 -2.82
C SER A 81 8.23 -10.02 -2.95
N PRO A 82 9.02 -9.91 -1.88
CA PRO A 82 10.28 -9.17 -1.91
C PRO A 82 11.27 -9.83 -2.87
N MET A 83 11.91 -9.01 -3.70
CA MET A 83 12.93 -9.44 -4.65
C MET A 83 14.32 -9.05 -4.15
N VAL A 84 15.22 -10.02 -4.06
CA VAL A 84 16.61 -9.81 -3.63
C VAL A 84 17.54 -9.82 -4.85
N SER A 85 18.33 -8.78 -5.01
CA SER A 85 19.40 -8.66 -6.02
C SER A 85 20.76 -8.52 -5.34
N GLY A 86 21.78 -9.18 -5.87
CA GLY A 86 23.16 -9.11 -5.38
C GLY A 86 24.07 -8.21 -6.24
N PRO A 87 25.41 -8.33 -6.09
CA PRO A 87 26.37 -7.59 -6.90
C PRO A 87 26.28 -7.96 -8.39
N ALA A 88 26.61 -7.00 -9.27
CA ALA A 88 26.54 -7.19 -10.72
C ALA A 88 27.55 -8.23 -11.25
N ALA A 89 28.68 -8.41 -10.57
CA ALA A 89 29.69 -9.39 -10.89
C ALA A 89 29.90 -10.34 -9.71
N ARG A 90 30.32 -11.57 -10.01
CA ARG A 90 30.72 -12.54 -8.99
C ARG A 90 31.91 -12.00 -8.21
N ALA A 91 31.79 -12.01 -6.89
CA ALA A 91 32.80 -11.54 -5.97
C ALA A 91 33.78 -12.64 -5.60
N VAL A 92 35.02 -12.22 -5.35
CA VAL A 92 36.05 -13.10 -4.80
C VAL A 92 35.73 -13.34 -3.31
N PRO A 93 36.00 -14.53 -2.77
CA PRO A 93 35.82 -14.76 -1.34
C PRO A 93 36.55 -13.72 -0.47
N LYS A 94 35.96 -13.38 0.68
CA LYS A 94 36.33 -12.33 1.64
C LYS A 94 36.07 -10.90 1.17
N GLN A 95 35.44 -10.71 0.01
CA GLN A 95 34.99 -9.40 -0.42
C GLN A 95 33.65 -9.03 0.24
N THR A 96 33.50 -7.75 0.61
CA THR A 96 32.22 -7.16 1.01
C THR A 96 31.41 -6.81 -0.23
N VAL A 97 30.18 -7.31 -0.31
CA VAL A 97 29.24 -7.04 -1.40
C VAL A 97 27.94 -6.47 -0.88
N THR A 98 27.21 -5.78 -1.74
CA THR A 98 25.90 -5.21 -1.40
C THR A 98 24.79 -6.07 -1.97
N PHE A 99 23.81 -6.39 -1.12
CA PHE A 99 22.52 -6.93 -1.54
C PHE A 99 21.45 -5.85 -1.43
N THR A 100 20.46 -5.90 -2.31
CA THR A 100 19.30 -5.00 -2.30
C THR A 100 18.01 -5.82 -2.31
N CYS A 101 17.06 -5.47 -1.45
CA CYS A 101 15.72 -6.04 -1.40
C CYS A 101 14.71 -4.97 -1.78
N ARG A 102 13.77 -5.31 -2.67
CA ARG A 102 12.68 -4.41 -3.07
C ARG A 102 11.33 -5.10 -2.92
N SER A 103 10.35 -4.37 -2.39
CA SER A 103 8.93 -4.74 -2.39
C SER A 103 8.07 -3.49 -2.59
N HIS A 104 6.86 -3.64 -3.14
CA HIS A 104 5.99 -2.54 -3.56
C HIS A 104 4.51 -2.84 -3.30
N GLY A 105 3.64 -1.85 -3.55
CA GLY A 105 2.19 -2.01 -3.56
C GLY A 105 1.52 -2.17 -2.20
N PHE A 106 2.20 -1.84 -1.09
CA PHE A 106 1.65 -2.01 0.25
C PHE A 106 1.08 -0.71 0.83
N PHE A 107 0.15 -0.87 1.77
CA PHE A 107 -0.46 0.21 2.53
C PHE A 107 -1.03 -0.34 3.84
N PRO A 108 -0.85 0.32 5.00
CA PRO A 108 -0.25 1.64 5.22
C PRO A 108 1.29 1.64 5.11
N ARG A 109 1.93 2.79 5.33
CA ARG A 109 3.39 2.96 5.21
C ARG A 109 4.21 2.02 6.09
N ASN A 110 3.68 1.65 7.27
CA ASN A 110 4.45 0.98 8.31
C ASN A 110 4.68 -0.50 7.98
N LEU A 111 5.94 -0.93 7.98
CA LEU A 111 6.38 -2.30 7.74
C LEU A 111 7.65 -2.57 8.54
N THR A 112 7.97 -3.85 8.74
CA THR A 112 9.26 -4.27 9.28
C THR A 112 10.03 -5.06 8.23
N LEU A 113 11.31 -4.72 8.05
CA LEU A 113 12.20 -5.45 7.13
C LEU A 113 13.39 -5.98 7.90
N LYS A 114 13.70 -7.27 7.71
CA LYS A 114 14.85 -7.94 8.30
C LYS A 114 15.66 -8.67 7.23
N TRP A 115 16.97 -8.70 7.42
CA TRP A 115 17.88 -9.49 6.58
C TRP A 115 18.43 -10.67 7.37
N PHE A 116 18.64 -11.79 6.69
CA PHE A 116 19.26 -12.97 7.26
C PHE A 116 20.32 -13.55 6.34
N LYS A 117 21.39 -14.07 6.94
CA LYS A 117 22.40 -14.91 6.31
C LYS A 117 22.59 -16.16 7.16
N ASN A 118 22.40 -17.34 6.58
CA ASN A 118 22.48 -18.61 7.31
C ASN A 118 21.54 -18.69 8.52
N GLY A 119 20.37 -18.05 8.43
CA GLY A 119 19.42 -17.96 9.53
C GLY A 119 19.78 -16.93 10.61
N ASN A 120 20.95 -16.28 10.55
CA ASN A 120 21.34 -15.22 11.47
C ASN A 120 20.88 -13.86 10.95
N GLU A 121 20.25 -13.07 11.80
CA GLU A 121 19.81 -11.71 11.47
C GLU A 121 21.03 -10.79 11.23
N ILE A 122 20.97 -9.98 10.18
CA ILE A 122 22.01 -9.03 9.80
C ILE A 122 21.58 -7.63 10.26
N SER A 123 22.43 -6.96 11.03
CA SER A 123 22.24 -5.57 11.47
C SER A 123 22.80 -4.57 10.45
N HIS A 124 22.59 -3.26 10.68
CA HIS A 124 23.13 -2.17 9.85
C HIS A 124 22.61 -2.17 8.40
N LEU A 125 21.33 -2.46 8.24
CA LEU A 125 20.62 -2.28 6.98
C LEU A 125 20.24 -0.81 6.79
N GLU A 126 20.25 -0.36 5.55
CA GLU A 126 19.66 0.91 5.15
C GLU A 126 18.30 0.61 4.53
N THR A 127 17.22 1.26 4.97
CA THR A 127 15.87 1.06 4.43
C THR A 127 15.25 2.39 4.06
N SER A 128 14.80 2.51 2.82
CA SER A 128 13.97 3.61 2.34
C SER A 128 12.55 3.12 2.07
N VAL A 129 11.56 3.89 2.52
CA VAL A 129 10.14 3.67 2.23
C VAL A 129 9.58 4.94 1.60
N GLU A 130 9.17 4.82 0.35
CA GLU A 130 8.77 5.92 -0.53
C GLU A 130 7.35 5.67 -1.08
N PRO A 131 6.56 6.72 -1.31
CA PRO A 131 5.29 6.58 -2.04
C PRO A 131 5.54 6.17 -3.50
N GLU A 132 4.60 5.47 -4.10
CA GLU A 132 4.65 5.17 -5.53
C GLU A 132 4.12 6.34 -6.37
N GLU A 133 4.72 6.60 -7.53
CA GLU A 133 4.36 7.79 -8.33
C GLU A 133 2.91 7.78 -8.83
N THR A 134 2.35 6.59 -9.10
CA THR A 134 1.04 6.41 -9.73
C THR A 134 -0.03 5.90 -8.77
N SER A 135 0.27 5.75 -7.48
CA SER A 135 -0.61 5.11 -6.50
C SER A 135 -0.41 5.68 -5.10
N VAL A 136 -1.43 5.56 -4.24
CA VAL A 136 -1.34 5.91 -2.82
C VAL A 136 -0.61 4.82 -2.01
N SER A 137 -0.18 3.73 -2.67
CA SER A 137 0.67 2.69 -2.09
C SER A 137 2.11 3.15 -1.88
N TYR A 138 2.84 2.36 -1.12
CA TYR A 138 4.26 2.55 -0.83
C TYR A 138 5.10 1.46 -1.48
N ARG A 139 6.39 1.78 -1.67
CA ARG A 139 7.46 0.85 -1.98
C ARG A 139 8.57 0.94 -0.95
N VAL A 140 9.26 -0.17 -0.77
CA VAL A 140 10.41 -0.29 0.12
C VAL A 140 11.62 -0.79 -0.66
N SER A 141 12.76 -0.16 -0.39
CA SER A 141 14.06 -0.61 -0.83
C SER A 141 14.97 -0.69 0.38
N SER A 142 15.60 -1.85 0.60
CA SER A 142 16.61 -2.01 1.66
C SER A 142 17.91 -2.55 1.10
N THR A 143 19.03 -2.07 1.62
CA THR A 143 20.38 -2.50 1.28
C THR A 143 21.12 -3.02 2.50
N VAL A 144 21.95 -4.04 2.29
CA VAL A 144 22.83 -4.59 3.32
C VAL A 144 24.18 -4.96 2.72
N GLN A 145 25.26 -4.70 3.46
CA GLN A 145 26.61 -5.11 3.09
C GLN A 145 26.98 -6.42 3.80
N VAL A 146 27.51 -7.37 3.04
CA VAL A 146 27.81 -8.72 3.54
C VAL A 146 29.19 -9.14 3.03
N VAL A 147 30.03 -9.65 3.94
CA VAL A 147 31.27 -10.34 3.56
C VAL A 147 30.93 -11.76 3.10
N LEU A 148 31.35 -12.13 1.90
CA LEU A 148 31.16 -13.49 1.36
C LEU A 148 32.34 -14.39 1.73
N GLU A 149 32.14 -15.36 2.62
CA GLU A 149 33.18 -16.35 2.95
C GLU A 149 33.15 -17.52 1.96
N PRO A 150 34.26 -18.25 1.72
CA PRO A 150 34.27 -19.42 0.83
C PRO A 150 33.21 -20.48 1.21
N ARG A 151 32.95 -20.63 2.52
CA ARG A 151 31.94 -21.56 3.05
C ARG A 151 30.50 -21.15 2.75
N ASP A 152 30.28 -19.91 2.30
CA ASP A 152 28.93 -19.40 2.04
C ASP A 152 28.35 -19.84 0.69
N VAL A 153 29.06 -20.64 -0.11
CA VAL A 153 28.55 -21.09 -1.42
C VAL A 153 27.20 -21.83 -1.35
N ARG A 154 26.88 -22.48 -0.22
CA ARG A 154 25.58 -23.15 0.00
C ARG A 154 24.57 -22.31 0.81
N SER A 155 24.94 -21.08 1.08
CA SER A 155 24.20 -20.17 1.94
C SER A 155 23.20 -19.34 1.14
N GLN A 156 22.22 -18.79 1.87
CA GLN A 156 21.20 -17.91 1.31
C GLN A 156 21.25 -16.56 2.02
N ILE A 157 20.96 -15.52 1.25
CA ILE A 157 20.57 -14.21 1.74
C ILE A 157 19.06 -14.13 1.67
N ILE A 158 18.42 -13.81 2.80
CA ILE A 158 16.97 -13.72 2.92
C ILE A 158 16.59 -12.31 3.35
N CYS A 159 15.68 -11.70 2.61
CA CYS A 159 14.96 -10.49 3.02
C CYS A 159 13.57 -10.89 3.50
N GLU A 160 13.22 -10.55 4.73
CA GLU A 160 11.92 -10.79 5.33
C GLU A 160 11.17 -9.48 5.48
N VAL A 161 9.97 -9.40 4.92
CA VAL A 161 9.07 -8.24 4.98
C VAL A 161 7.82 -8.62 5.76
N ASP A 162 7.62 -7.96 6.89
CA ASP A 162 6.41 -8.07 7.71
C ASP A 162 5.54 -6.81 7.58
N HIS A 163 4.24 -7.01 7.56
CA HIS A 163 3.25 -5.96 7.32
C HIS A 163 1.92 -6.38 7.95
N VAL A 164 1.09 -5.41 8.37
CA VAL A 164 -0.18 -5.66 9.09
C VAL A 164 -1.13 -6.62 8.36
N THR A 165 -1.03 -6.70 7.03
CA THR A 165 -1.83 -7.62 6.19
C THR A 165 -1.36 -9.08 6.18
N LEU A 166 -0.28 -9.41 6.87
CA LEU A 166 0.38 -10.71 6.77
C LEU A 166 0.11 -11.63 7.95
N ASP A 167 -0.65 -11.20 8.96
CA ASP A 167 -1.09 -12.04 10.09
C ASP A 167 0.03 -12.92 10.69
N ARG A 168 1.21 -12.34 10.93
CA ARG A 168 2.41 -13.00 11.47
C ARG A 168 3.09 -14.01 10.53
N ALA A 169 2.76 -14.00 9.24
CA ALA A 169 3.41 -14.79 8.20
C ALA A 169 4.16 -13.88 7.20
N PRO A 170 5.39 -13.45 7.54
CA PRO A 170 6.11 -12.47 6.72
C PRO A 170 6.49 -13.04 5.34
N LEU A 171 6.58 -12.15 4.36
CA LEU A 171 7.03 -12.52 3.01
C LEU A 171 8.55 -12.60 2.97
N ARG A 172 9.07 -13.56 2.20
CA ARG A 172 10.52 -13.82 2.11
C ARG A 172 11.02 -13.77 0.67
N GLY A 173 12.09 -13.02 0.47
CA GLY A 173 12.84 -12.92 -0.77
C GLY A 173 14.18 -13.60 -0.56
N ILE A 174 14.57 -14.47 -1.49
CA ILE A 174 15.72 -15.36 -1.30
C ILE A 174 16.68 -15.17 -2.47
N ALA A 175 17.97 -15.04 -2.16
CA ALA A 175 19.06 -15.08 -3.12
C ALA A 175 20.10 -16.13 -2.68
N HIS A 176 20.52 -16.98 -3.61
CA HIS A 176 21.52 -18.00 -3.33
C HIS A 176 22.93 -17.43 -3.54
N ILE A 177 23.79 -17.53 -2.52
CA ILE A 177 25.14 -16.95 -2.58
C ILE A 177 26.00 -17.60 -3.67
N SER A 178 25.70 -18.86 -4.06
CA SER A 178 26.32 -19.56 -5.20
C SER A 178 26.27 -18.80 -6.53
N GLU A 179 25.32 -17.87 -6.69
CA GLU A 179 25.17 -17.05 -7.89
C GLU A 179 26.15 -15.86 -7.91
N PHE A 180 26.63 -15.45 -6.74
CA PHE A 180 27.38 -14.19 -6.54
C PHE A 180 28.83 -14.39 -6.10
N ILE A 181 29.27 -15.62 -5.86
CA ILE A 181 30.66 -15.96 -5.50
C ILE A 181 31.37 -16.69 -6.65
N GLN A 182 32.68 -16.46 -6.81
CA GLN A 182 33.55 -17.14 -7.78
C GLN A 182 33.97 -18.53 -7.32
#